data_AF-A0A537VTJ8-F1
#
_entry.id   AF-A0A537VTJ8-F1
#
_cell.length_a   1.000
_cell.length_b   1.000
_cell.length_c   1.000
_cell.angle_alpha   90.00
_cell.angle_beta   90.00
_cell.angle_gamma   90.00
#
_symmetry.space_group_name_H-M   'P 1'
#
loop_
_entity.id
_entity.type
_entity.pdbx_description
1 polymer ?
#
loop_
_entity_poly.entity_id
_entity_poly.type
_entity_poly.pdbx_seq_one_letter_code
_entity_poly.pdbx_strand_id
1 'polypeptide(L)'
;MSAVATPKVRGRGWLLAACLIWVGVLLLVPLVGIIITALEPGIHVVTETLSAPDAIHALELTAVITVISVVVTALFGVVVAWVLVRQRFWGRALMNATVDLPFALSPVTVGLAALVLFGPG
;
A
#
# COMPACT_ATOMS: atom_id res chain seq x y z
N MET A 1 18.22 -11.98 29.39
CA MET A 1 17.23 -10.90 29.16
C MET A 1 15.85 -11.47 29.43
N SER A 2 15.25 -11.02 30.52
CA SER A 2 14.09 -11.58 31.20
C SER A 2 12.80 -11.53 30.39
N ALA A 3 12.08 -12.65 30.35
CA ALA A 3 10.70 -12.71 29.89
C ALA A 3 9.85 -11.74 30.72
N VAL A 4 9.35 -10.69 30.08
CA VAL A 4 8.35 -9.80 30.65
C VAL A 4 7.07 -10.61 30.78
N ALA A 5 6.84 -11.17 31.96
CA ALA A 5 5.56 -11.76 32.34
C ALA A 5 4.51 -10.65 32.29
N THR A 6 3.72 -10.60 31.21
CA THR A 6 2.60 -9.66 31.11
C THR A 6 1.60 -9.98 32.22
N PRO A 7 1.20 -9.01 33.06
CA PRO A 7 0.13 -9.25 34.04
C PRO A 7 -1.13 -9.71 33.30
N LYS A 8 -1.74 -10.82 33.75
CA LYS A 8 -3.04 -11.29 33.25
C LYS A 8 -4.13 -10.32 33.72
N VAL A 9 -4.27 -9.20 33.02
CA VAL A 9 -5.41 -8.30 33.17
C VAL A 9 -6.68 -9.03 32.76
N ARG A 10 -7.51 -9.36 33.76
CA ARG A 10 -8.83 -9.99 33.64
C ARG A 10 -9.80 -8.98 33.01
N GLY A 11 -9.70 -8.83 31.69
CA GLY A 11 -10.34 -7.75 30.92
C GLY A 11 -9.64 -7.42 29.60
N ARG A 12 -8.44 -7.95 29.37
CA ARG A 12 -7.67 -7.74 28.12
C ARG A 12 -8.45 -8.13 26.86
N GLY A 13 -9.24 -9.20 26.91
CA GLY A 13 -10.08 -9.62 25.78
C GLY A 13 -11.13 -8.59 25.40
N TRP A 14 -11.77 -7.95 26.40
CA TRP A 14 -12.75 -6.90 26.17
C TRP A 14 -12.13 -5.61 25.64
N LEU A 15 -10.97 -5.22 26.15
CA LEU A 15 -10.22 -4.06 25.64
C LEU A 15 -9.75 -4.28 24.19
N LEU A 16 -9.25 -5.49 23.88
CA LEU A 16 -8.89 -5.85 22.50
C LEU A 16 -10.11 -5.88 21.59
N ALA A 17 -11.24 -6.44 22.04
CA ALA A 17 -12.48 -6.45 21.27
C ALA A 17 -13.00 -5.03 21.01
N ALA A 18 -13.01 -4.16 22.03
CA ALA A 18 -13.40 -2.77 21.88
C ALA A 18 -12.48 -2.00 20.91
N CYS A 19 -11.16 -2.21 20.99
CA CYS A 19 -10.19 -1.62 20.07
C CYS A 19 -10.41 -2.12 18.62
N LEU A 20 -10.59 -3.42 18.43
CA LEU A 20 -10.85 -4.01 17.11
C LEU A 20 -12.18 -3.55 16.52
N ILE A 21 -13.23 -3.45 17.33
CA ILE A 21 -14.52 -2.91 16.90
C ILE A 21 -14.35 -1.44 16.50
N TRP A 22 -13.65 -0.65 17.29
CA TRP A 22 -13.43 0.77 17.00
C TRP A 22 -12.65 0.98 15.69
N VAL A 23 -11.53 0.28 15.51
CA VAL A 23 -10.75 0.31 14.26
C VAL A 23 -11.57 -0.23 13.10
N GLY A 24 -12.32 -1.30 13.31
CA GLY A 24 -13.23 -1.88 12.33
C GLY A 24 -14.27 -0.86 11.87
N VAL A 25 -14.93 -0.17 12.79
CA VAL A 25 -15.90 0.89 12.47
C VAL A 25 -15.23 2.03 11.70
N LEU A 26 -14.06 2.51 12.14
CA LEU A 26 -13.34 3.59 11.46
C LEU A 26 -12.95 3.25 10.01
N LEU A 27 -12.66 1.98 9.72
CA LEU A 27 -12.32 1.52 8.36
C LEU A 27 -13.56 1.17 7.53
N LEU A 28 -14.54 0.50 8.13
CA LEU A 28 -15.71 -0.01 7.43
C LEU A 28 -16.72 1.08 7.09
N VAL A 29 -16.92 2.08 7.96
CA VAL A 29 -17.86 3.18 7.70
C VAL A 29 -17.56 3.92 6.39
N PRO A 30 -16.34 4.42 6.11
CA PRO A 30 -16.07 5.09 4.85
C PRO A 30 -16.11 4.13 3.66
N LEU A 31 -15.72 2.87 3.83
CA LEU A 31 -15.79 1.87 2.77
C LEU A 31 -17.23 1.59 2.34
N VAL A 32 -18.13 1.42 3.31
CA VAL A 32 -19.57 1.26 3.06
C VAL A 32 -20.16 2.54 2.46
N GLY A 33 -19.72 3.72 2.93
CA GLY A 33 -20.09 5.00 2.34
C GLY A 33 -19.77 5.08 0.85
N ILE A 34 -18.55 4.70 0.46
CA ILE A 34 -18.14 4.65 -0.96
C ILE A 34 -19.04 3.71 -1.76
N ILE A 35 -19.37 2.53 -1.22
CA ILE A 35 -20.22 1.55 -1.89
C ILE A 35 -21.64 2.11 -2.09
N ILE A 36 -22.23 2.72 -1.07
CA ILE A 36 -23.58 3.31 -1.15
C ILE A 36 -23.58 4.43 -2.20
N THR A 37 -22.64 5.37 -2.14
CA THR A 37 -22.54 6.48 -3.10
C THR A 37 -22.28 5.99 -4.52
N ALA A 38 -21.50 4.92 -4.70
CA ALA A 38 -21.29 4.31 -6.02
C ALA A 38 -22.57 3.65 -6.59
N LEU A 39 -23.49 3.20 -5.74
CA LEU A 39 -24.74 2.52 -6.12
C LEU A 39 -25.94 3.48 -6.21
N GLU A 40 -25.86 4.70 -5.67
CA GLU A 40 -26.91 5.73 -5.71
C GLU A 40 -27.46 6.01 -7.13
N PRO A 41 -26.64 6.07 -8.20
CA PRO A 41 -27.13 6.26 -9.57
C PRO A 41 -27.94 5.07 -10.12
N GLY A 42 -27.95 3.93 -9.43
CA GLY A 42 -28.59 2.69 -9.85
C GLY A 42 -27.62 1.68 -10.48
N ILE A 43 -27.94 0.39 -10.32
CA ILE A 43 -27.09 -0.73 -10.78
C ILE A 43 -26.86 -0.69 -12.30
N HIS A 44 -27.83 -0.20 -13.07
CA HIS A 44 -27.70 -0.07 -14.53
C HIS A 44 -26.57 0.88 -14.94
N VAL A 45 -26.47 2.05 -14.30
CA VAL A 45 -25.41 3.03 -14.58
C VAL A 45 -24.05 2.47 -14.19
N VAL A 46 -23.97 1.72 -13.09
CA VAL A 46 -22.73 1.04 -12.67
C VAL A 46 -22.30 0.01 -13.71
N THR A 47 -23.21 -0.84 -14.20
CA THR A 47 -22.87 -1.84 -15.21
C THR A 47 -22.48 -1.23 -16.55
N GLU A 48 -23.10 -0.12 -16.94
CA GLU A 48 -22.80 0.61 -18.17
C GLU A 48 -21.42 1.28 -18.09
N THR A 49 -21.11 1.88 -16.94
CA THR A 49 -19.79 2.49 -16.67
C THR A 49 -18.69 1.45 -16.62
N LEU A 50 -18.93 0.28 -16.03
CA LEU A 50 -17.97 -0.83 -15.98
C LEU A 50 -17.76 -1.50 -17.34
N SER A 51 -18.79 -1.53 -18.18
CA SER A 51 -18.73 -2.09 -19.53
C SER A 51 -18.26 -1.09 -20.57
N ALA A 52 -18.05 0.18 -20.18
CA ALA A 52 -17.52 1.19 -21.06
C ALA A 52 -16.12 0.77 -21.56
N PRO A 53 -15.80 0.96 -22.84
CA PRO A 53 -14.53 0.54 -23.42
C PRO A 53 -13.34 1.19 -22.69
N ASP A 54 -13.47 2.44 -22.24
CA ASP A 54 -12.45 3.15 -21.47
C ASP A 54 -12.20 2.51 -20.10
N ALA A 55 -13.25 2.06 -19.41
CA ALA A 55 -13.13 1.41 -18.11
C ALA A 55 -12.42 0.05 -18.23
N ILE A 56 -12.76 -0.73 -19.25
CA ILE A 56 -12.11 -2.01 -19.54
C ILE A 56 -10.64 -1.80 -19.91
N HIS A 57 -10.33 -0.84 -20.80
CA HIS A 57 -8.94 -0.54 -21.16
C HIS A 57 -8.12 -0.07 -19.95
N ALA A 58 -8.70 0.76 -19.07
CA ALA A 58 -8.04 1.20 -17.85
C ALA A 58 -7.74 0.02 -16.91
N LEU A 59 -8.67 -0.93 -16.77
CA LEU A 59 -8.48 -2.15 -15.97
C LEU A 59 -7.41 -3.07 -16.56
N GLU A 60 -7.41 -3.29 -17.88
CA GLU A 60 -6.39 -4.08 -18.57
C GLU A 60 -5.01 -3.45 -18.43
N LEU A 61 -4.90 -2.14 -18.65
CA LEU A 61 -3.65 -1.41 -18.50
C LEU A 61 -3.13 -1.50 -17.06
N THR A 62 -4.00 -1.31 -16.07
CA THR A 62 -3.64 -1.44 -14.66
C THR A 62 -3.18 -2.85 -14.33
N ALA A 63 -3.85 -3.88 -14.85
CA ALA A 63 -3.47 -5.27 -14.65
C ALA A 63 -2.09 -5.57 -15.25
N VAL A 64 -1.83 -5.15 -16.48
CA VAL A 64 -0.53 -5.30 -17.15
C VAL A 64 0.58 -4.59 -16.38
N ILE A 65 0.36 -3.32 -16.01
CA ILE A 65 1.32 -2.54 -15.22
C ILE A 65 1.59 -3.23 -13.88
N THR A 66 0.54 -3.72 -13.20
CA THR A 66 0.67 -4.39 -11.90
C THR A 66 1.51 -5.66 -12.02
N VAL A 67 1.25 -6.52 -13.00
CA VAL A 67 2.00 -7.75 -13.21
C VAL A 67 3.48 -7.45 -13.47
N ILE A 68 3.77 -6.53 -14.39
CA ILE A 68 5.14 -6.17 -14.75
C ILE A 68 5.84 -5.54 -13.54
N SER A 69 5.20 -4.57 -12.89
CA SER A 69 5.77 -3.86 -11.74
C SER A 69 6.03 -4.80 -10.57
N VAL A 70 5.12 -5.72 -10.24
CA VAL A 70 5.31 -6.67 -9.15
C VAL A 70 6.49 -7.60 -9.45
N VAL A 71 6.58 -8.14 -10.66
CA VAL A 71 7.69 -9.03 -11.04
C VAL A 71 9.02 -8.29 -10.95
N VAL A 72 9.10 -7.09 -11.53
CA VAL A 72 10.32 -6.27 -11.52
C VAL A 72 10.70 -5.90 -10.08
N THR A 73 9.78 -5.33 -9.30
CA THR A 73 10.05 -4.93 -7.92
C THR A 73 10.42 -6.12 -7.04
N ALA A 74 9.78 -7.27 -7.21
CA ALA A 74 10.12 -8.48 -6.45
C ALA A 74 11.51 -9.00 -6.81
N LEU A 75 11.87 -9.07 -8.10
CA LEU A 75 13.19 -9.52 -8.53
C LEU A 75 14.29 -8.61 -7.99
N PHE A 76 14.19 -7.30 -8.23
CA PHE A 76 15.19 -6.35 -7.73
C PHE A 76 15.23 -6.30 -6.21
N GLY A 77 14.06 -6.28 -5.55
CA GLY A 77 13.97 -6.26 -4.10
C GLY A 77 14.62 -7.49 -3.44
N VAL A 78 14.36 -8.68 -3.98
CA VAL A 78 14.96 -9.93 -3.49
C VAL A 78 16.47 -9.94 -3.71
N VAL A 79 16.96 -9.52 -4.89
CA VAL A 79 18.40 -9.46 -5.17
C VAL A 79 19.09 -8.48 -4.22
N VAL A 80 18.55 -7.28 -4.06
CA VAL A 80 19.12 -6.25 -3.16
C VAL A 80 19.10 -6.73 -1.71
N ALA A 81 17.98 -7.28 -1.23
CA ALA A 81 17.88 -7.84 0.12
C ALA A 81 18.89 -8.98 0.34
N TRP A 82 19.06 -9.86 -0.66
CA TRP A 82 20.02 -10.96 -0.59
C TRP A 82 21.46 -10.47 -0.47
N VAL A 83 21.84 -9.46 -1.27
CA VAL A 83 23.17 -8.84 -1.20
C VAL A 83 23.37 -8.15 0.16
N LEU A 84 22.40 -7.37 0.62
CA LEU A 84 22.49 -6.62 1.88
C LEU A 84 22.60 -7.52 3.11
N VAL A 85 21.98 -8.70 3.10
CA VAL A 85 22.05 -9.66 4.22
C VAL A 85 23.35 -10.49 4.17
N ARG A 86 23.79 -10.91 2.98
CA ARG A 86 24.93 -11.84 2.86
C ARG A 86 26.29 -11.17 2.72
N GLN A 87 26.37 -9.96 2.15
CA GLN A 87 27.63 -9.31 1.84
C GLN A 87 27.91 -8.14 2.80
N ARG A 88 29.15 -8.06 3.29
CA ARG A 88 29.66 -6.94 4.10
C ARG A 88 30.68 -6.15 3.28
N PHE A 89 30.21 -5.09 2.62
CA PHE A 89 31.02 -4.19 1.79
C PHE A 89 30.98 -2.76 2.33
N TRP A 90 31.99 -1.96 1.99
CA TRP A 90 32.17 -0.60 2.53
C TRP A 90 31.00 0.36 2.22
N GLY A 91 30.39 0.23 1.04
CA GLY A 91 29.24 1.05 0.61
C GLY A 91 27.85 0.58 1.10
N ARG A 92 27.77 -0.38 2.02
CA ARG A 92 26.49 -0.97 2.47
C ARG A 92 25.54 0.06 3.10
N ALA A 93 26.08 1.04 3.83
CA ALA A 93 25.28 2.08 4.46
C ALA A 93 24.56 2.97 3.43
N LEU A 94 25.22 3.30 2.31
CA LEU A 94 24.60 4.07 1.23
C LEU A 94 23.46 3.29 0.57
N MET A 95 23.70 2.00 0.28
CA MET A 95 22.68 1.12 -0.31
C MET A 95 21.45 1.00 0.60
N ASN A 96 21.64 0.78 1.91
CA ASN A 96 20.55 0.77 2.88
C ASN A 96 19.78 2.08 2.88
N ALA A 97 20.48 3.21 2.93
CA ALA A 97 19.84 4.53 2.92
C ALA A 97 18.99 4.74 1.66
N THR A 98 19.47 4.35 0.47
CA THR A 98 18.70 4.45 -0.79
C THR A 98 17.44 3.59 -0.78
N VAL A 99 17.47 2.40 -0.17
CA VAL A 99 16.31 1.51 -0.07
C VAL A 99 15.28 2.03 0.94
N ASP A 100 15.73 2.63 2.04
CA ASP A 100 14.85 3.18 3.08
C ASP A 100 14.31 4.58 2.73
N LEU A 101 15.05 5.33 1.90
CA LEU A 101 14.71 6.68 1.45
C LEU A 101 13.27 6.81 0.91
N PRO A 102 12.77 6.00 -0.03
CA PRO A 102 11.40 6.13 -0.54
C PRO A 102 10.34 5.99 0.56
N PHE A 103 10.61 5.23 1.62
CA PHE A 103 9.69 5.08 2.76
C PHE A 103 9.75 6.27 3.71
N ALA A 104 10.89 6.97 3.77
CA ALA A 104 11.04 8.19 4.53
C ALA A 104 10.49 9.43 3.79
N LEU A 105 10.35 9.37 2.46
CA LEU A 105 9.83 10.45 1.64
C LEU A 105 8.30 10.49 1.67
N SER A 106 7.75 11.70 1.82
CA SER A 106 6.31 11.92 1.67
C SER A 106 5.88 11.65 0.22
N PRO A 107 4.74 10.97 -0.02
CA PRO A 107 4.19 10.77 -1.36
C PRO A 107 4.04 12.06 -2.16
N VAL A 108 3.74 13.17 -1.47
CA VAL A 108 3.61 14.50 -2.09
C VAL A 108 4.93 14.96 -2.71
N THR A 109 6.04 14.76 -2.01
CA THR A 109 7.39 15.13 -2.49
C THR A 109 7.80 14.30 -3.70
N VAL A 110 7.47 13.00 -3.68
CA VAL A 110 7.71 12.10 -4.83
C VAL A 110 6.90 12.55 -6.04
N GLY A 111 5.64 12.95 -5.84
CA GLY A 111 4.80 13.52 -6.90
C GLY A 111 5.40 14.77 -7.52
N LEU A 112 5.87 15.72 -6.69
CA LEU A 112 6.52 16.94 -7.19
C LEU A 112 7.82 16.63 -7.94
N ALA A 113 8.65 15.72 -7.43
CA ALA A 113 9.88 15.31 -8.11
C ALA A 113 9.59 14.67 -9.47
N ALA A 114 8.56 13.81 -9.54
CA ALA A 114 8.13 13.20 -10.80
C ALA A 114 7.62 14.26 -11.80
N LEU A 115 6.87 15.26 -11.34
CA LEU A 115 6.45 16.37 -12.20
C LEU A 115 7.62 17.22 -12.70
N VAL A 116 8.67 17.42 -11.90
CA VAL A 116 9.87 18.16 -12.35
C VAL A 116 10.67 17.32 -13.36
N LEU A 117 10.74 16.01 -13.17
CA LEU A 117 11.50 15.09 -14.02
C LEU A 117 10.80 14.76 -15.34
N PHE A 118 9.48 14.59 -15.30
CA PHE A 118 8.67 14.09 -16.41
C PHE A 118 7.57 15.05 -16.85
N GLY A 119 7.40 16.18 -16.17
CA GLY A 119 6.40 17.18 -16.54
C GLY A 119 6.73 17.82 -17.89
N PRO A 120 5.69 18.22 -18.63
CA PRO A 120 5.90 19.03 -19.82
C PRO A 120 6.49 20.37 -19.38
N GLY A 121 7.68 20.69 -19.90
CA GLY A 121 8.35 21.97 -19.66
C GLY A 121 7.56 23.16 -20.19
#